data_AF-A0A9X7J3X8-F1
#
_entry.id   AF-A0A9X7J3X8-F1
#
_cell.length_a   1.000
_cell.length_b   1.000
_cell.length_c   1.000
_cell.angle_alpha   90.00
_cell.angle_beta   90.00
_cell.angle_gamma   90.00
#
_symmetry.space_group_name_H-M   'P 1'
#
loop_
_entity.id
_entity.type
_entity.pdbx_description
1 polymer ?
#
loop_
_entity_poly.entity_id
_entity_poly.type
_entity_poly.pdbx_seq_one_letter_code
_entity_poly.pdbx_strand_id
1 'polypeptide(L)'
;MLQVAIEAMLDICAHIISREGWGLPKSYVETVELAAHNGLIPQQLEDTYKAMARFRNRVVHLYDEIDAAEIWNVIQNHLDDFRPFIAAVIRRYLS
;
A
#
# COMPACT_ATOMS: atom_id res chain seq x y z
N MET A 1 -7.09 10.27 -7.96
CA MET A 1 -5.78 10.56 -7.34
C MET A 1 -5.42 9.58 -6.23
N LEU A 2 -6.31 9.30 -5.26
CA LEU A 2 -6.06 8.33 -4.18
C LEU A 2 -5.65 6.93 -4.67
N GLN A 3 -6.38 6.37 -5.64
CA GLN A 3 -6.05 5.07 -6.24
C GLN A 3 -4.60 5.03 -6.77
N VAL A 4 -4.19 6.08 -7.50
CA VAL A 4 -2.84 6.19 -8.08
C VAL A 4 -1.76 6.26 -7.01
N ALA A 5 -2.04 6.93 -5.88
CA ALA A 5 -1.10 6.97 -4.75
C ALA A 5 -0.93 5.59 -4.09
N ILE A 6 -2.04 4.85 -3.90
CA ILE A 6 -1.99 3.47 -3.38
C ILE A 6 -1.22 2.57 -4.35
N GLU A 7 -1.48 2.70 -5.65
CA GLU A 7 -0.80 1.92 -6.68
C GLU A 7 0.71 2.20 -6.72
N ALA A 8 1.11 3.47 -6.69
CA ALA A 8 2.52 3.84 -6.63
C ALA A 8 3.23 3.30 -5.38
N MET A 9 2.58 3.33 -4.21
CA MET A 9 3.10 2.71 -2.98
C MET A 9 3.35 1.21 -3.17
N LEU A 10 2.37 0.50 -3.74
CA LEU A 10 2.44 -0.95 -3.96
C LEU A 10 3.50 -1.32 -5.00
N ASP A 11 3.64 -0.53 -6.05
CA ASP A 11 4.67 -0.72 -7.08
C ASP A 11 6.07 -0.52 -6.51
N ILE A 12 6.25 0.46 -5.62
CA ILE A 12 7.52 0.65 -4.90
C ILE A 12 7.81 -0.57 -4.00
N CYS A 13 6.81 -1.08 -3.27
CA CYS A 13 6.99 -2.31 -2.48
C CYS A 13 7.40 -3.49 -3.36
N ALA A 14 6.70 -3.73 -4.48
CA ALA A 14 7.00 -4.83 -5.39
C ALA A 14 8.40 -4.69 -6.01
N HIS A 15 8.80 -3.47 -6.38
CA HIS A 15 10.14 -3.19 -6.89
C HIS A 15 11.22 -3.52 -5.85
N ILE A 16 11.03 -3.10 -4.59
CA ILE A 16 11.97 -3.38 -3.50
C ILE A 16 12.03 -4.89 -3.21
N ILE A 17 10.88 -5.57 -3.10
CA ILE A 17 10.81 -7.03 -2.89
C ILE A 17 11.60 -7.78 -3.96
N SER A 18 11.44 -7.38 -5.23
CA SER A 18 12.18 -7.96 -6.35
C SER A 18 13.68 -7.70 -6.22
N ARG A 19 14.07 -6.45 -5.93
CA ARG A 19 15.48 -6.05 -5.81
C ARG A 19 16.21 -6.73 -4.65
N GLU A 20 15.52 -6.98 -3.54
CA GLU A 20 16.08 -7.60 -2.34
C GLU A 20 15.94 -9.14 -2.35
N GLY A 21 15.25 -9.71 -3.35
CA GLY A 21 15.09 -11.16 -3.50
C GLY A 21 14.15 -11.81 -2.47
N TRP A 22 13.19 -11.07 -1.92
CA TRP A 22 12.28 -11.55 -0.86
C TRP A 22 11.15 -12.48 -1.36
N GLY A 23 11.07 -12.70 -2.67
CA GLY A 23 10.08 -13.58 -3.28
C GLY A 23 9.32 -12.92 -4.42
N LEU A 24 8.31 -13.63 -4.94
CA LEU A 24 7.42 -13.13 -6.00
C LEU A 24 5.98 -13.05 -5.46
N PRO A 25 5.49 -11.86 -5.10
CA PRO A 25 4.10 -11.73 -4.67
C PRO A 25 3.16 -11.99 -5.85
N LYS A 26 2.07 -12.73 -5.61
CA LYS A 26 1.03 -13.05 -6.58
C LYS A 26 -0.14 -12.06 -6.52
N SER A 27 -0.16 -11.19 -5.53
CA SER A 27 -1.17 -10.15 -5.36
C SER A 27 -0.59 -8.93 -4.65
N TYR A 28 -1.32 -7.80 -4.72
CA TYR A 28 -0.97 -6.62 -3.93
C TYR A 28 -1.08 -6.84 -2.42
N VAL A 29 -2.00 -7.70 -1.97
CA VAL A 29 -2.09 -8.06 -0.54
C VAL A 29 -0.83 -8.82 -0.11
N GLU A 30 -0.39 -9.80 -0.90
CA GLU A 30 0.85 -10.54 -0.65
C GLU A 30 2.10 -9.66 -0.75
N THR A 31 2.06 -8.63 -1.62
CA THR A 31 3.11 -7.59 -1.68
C THR A 31 3.24 -6.87 -0.35
N VAL A 32 2.12 -6.50 0.28
CA VAL A 32 2.13 -5.87 1.61
C VAL A 32 2.62 -6.85 2.68
N GLU A 33 2.16 -8.10 2.65
CA GLU A 33 2.59 -9.14 3.61
C GLU A 33 4.11 -9.36 3.57
N LEU A 34 4.69 -9.49 2.37
CA LEU A 34 6.13 -9.63 2.20
C LEU A 34 6.88 -8.38 2.65
N ALA A 35 6.36 -7.18 2.35
CA ALA A 35 6.97 -5.94 2.81
C ALA A 35 6.97 -5.81 4.34
N ALA A 36 5.88 -6.20 5.02
CA ALA A 36 5.77 -6.18 6.48
C ALA A 36 6.70 -7.21 7.11
N HIS A 37 6.67 -8.44 6.60
CA HIS A 37 7.50 -9.53 7.08
C HIS A 37 9.00 -9.20 7.05
N ASN A 38 9.45 -8.48 6.02
CA ASN A 38 10.85 -8.07 5.86
C ASN A 38 11.18 -6.70 6.49
N GLY A 39 10.22 -6.10 7.22
CA GLY A 39 10.41 -4.84 7.93
C GLY A 39 10.58 -3.61 7.03
N LEU A 40 10.12 -3.68 5.77
CA LEU A 40 10.02 -2.51 4.89
C LEU A 40 8.90 -1.59 5.36
N ILE A 41 7.80 -2.16 5.82
CA ILE A 41 6.71 -1.43 6.47
C ILE A 41 6.59 -1.85 7.93
N PRO A 42 6.15 -0.94 8.82
CA PRO A 42 5.86 -1.30 10.20
C PRO A 42 4.76 -2.38 10.25
N GLN A 43 5.01 -3.46 10.99
CA GLN A 43 4.07 -4.59 11.13
C GLN A 43 2.67 -4.14 11.56
N GLN A 44 2.58 -3.15 12.45
CA GLN A 44 1.31 -2.58 12.91
C GLN A 44 0.46 -1.89 11.84
N LEU A 45 1.03 -1.58 10.67
CA LEU A 45 0.34 -0.96 9.52
C LEU A 45 0.02 -1.97 8.41
N GLU A 46 0.36 -3.25 8.59
CA GLU A 46 0.13 -4.28 7.58
C GLU A 46 -1.36 -4.35 7.19
N ASP A 47 -2.26 -4.43 8.17
CA ASP A 47 -3.69 -4.54 7.91
C ASP A 47 -4.26 -3.30 7.21
N THR A 48 -3.77 -2.11 7.59
CA THR A 48 -4.12 -0.83 6.93
C THR A 48 -3.72 -0.87 5.46
N TYR A 49 -2.49 -1.26 5.15
CA TYR A 49 -2.01 -1.30 3.77
C TYR A 49 -2.64 -2.43 2.95
N LYS A 50 -2.99 -3.56 3.57
CA LYS A 50 -3.81 -4.60 2.93
C LYS A 50 -5.22 -4.09 2.62
N ALA A 51 -5.82 -3.29 3.49
CA ALA A 51 -7.11 -2.65 3.23
C ALA A 51 -7.02 -1.66 2.07
N MET A 52 -5.95 -0.86 1.99
CA MET A 52 -5.69 0.02 0.85
C MET A 52 -5.54 -0.75 -0.47
N ALA A 53 -4.79 -1.86 -0.47
CA ALA A 53 -4.64 -2.72 -1.65
C ALA A 53 -5.99 -3.29 -2.13
N ARG A 54 -6.84 -3.75 -1.20
CA ARG A 54 -8.20 -4.21 -1.52
C ARG A 54 -9.08 -3.08 -2.04
N PHE A 55 -9.00 -1.90 -1.43
CA PHE A 55 -9.73 -0.72 -1.86
C PHE A 55 -9.35 -0.31 -3.29
N ARG A 56 -8.05 -0.25 -3.62
CA ARG A 56 -7.57 0.03 -4.98
C ARG A 56 -8.16 -0.95 -6.00
N ASN A 57 -8.17 -2.25 -5.68
CA ASN A 57 -8.75 -3.26 -6.57
C ASN A 57 -10.26 -3.07 -6.76
N ARG A 58 -10.99 -2.74 -5.70
CA ARG A 58 -12.43 -2.45 -5.81
C ARG A 58 -12.67 -1.18 -6.63
N VAL A 59 -11.89 -0.13 -6.46
CA VAL A 59 -12.03 1.14 -7.22
C VAL A 59 -11.83 0.93 -8.71
N VAL A 60 -10.90 0.06 -9.10
CA VAL A 60 -10.66 -0.24 -10.51
C VAL A 60 -11.76 -1.10 -11.12
N HIS A 61 -12.28 -2.08 -10.39
CA HIS A 61 -13.18 -3.11 -10.95
C HIS A 61 -14.66 -2.86 -10.72
N LEU A 62 -15.03 -2.14 -9.66
CA LEU A 62 -16.40 -1.98 -9.17
C LEU A 62 -16.70 -0.52 -8.88
N TYR A 63 -16.20 0.40 -9.71
CA TYR A 63 -16.31 1.84 -9.49
C TYR A 63 -17.77 2.30 -9.26
N ASP A 64 -18.73 1.67 -9.94
CA ASP A 64 -20.17 1.96 -9.81
C ASP A 64 -20.78 1.50 -8.47
N GLU A 65 -20.11 0.62 -7.74
CA GLU A 65 -20.57 0.06 -6.46
C GLU A 65 -19.89 0.70 -5.25
N ILE A 66 -18.96 1.63 -5.45
CA ILE A 66 -18.24 2.27 -4.34
C ILE A 66 -19.01 3.47 -3.82
N ASP A 67 -19.27 3.44 -2.52
CA ASP A 67 -19.90 4.53 -1.80
C ASP A 67 -18.96 5.75 -1.74
N ALA A 68 -19.45 6.90 -2.23
CA ALA A 68 -18.75 8.17 -2.15
C ALA A 68 -18.39 8.55 -0.70
N ALA A 69 -19.19 8.13 0.28
CA ALA A 69 -18.91 8.34 1.71
C ALA A 69 -17.65 7.59 2.16
N GLU A 70 -17.38 6.41 1.62
CA GLU A 70 -16.16 5.65 1.91
C GLU A 70 -14.93 6.36 1.35
N ILE A 71 -14.99 6.81 0.09
CA ILE A 71 -13.90 7.59 -0.54
C ILE A 71 -13.63 8.86 0.26
N TRP A 72 -14.70 9.57 0.65
CA TRP A 72 -14.60 10.76 1.47
C TRP A 72 -13.90 10.47 2.81
N ASN A 73 -14.28 9.39 3.49
CA ASN A 73 -13.66 8.97 4.74
C ASN A 73 -12.15 8.68 4.57
N VAL A 74 -11.76 7.97 3.50
CA VAL A 74 -10.34 7.69 3.23
C VAL A 74 -9.55 8.97 3.00
N ILE A 75 -10.10 9.91 2.23
CA ILE A 75 -9.45 11.20 1.97
C ILE A 75 -9.28 12.02 3.25
N GLN A 76 -10.28 12.03 4.15
CA GLN A 76 -10.21 12.84 5.36
C GLN A 76 -9.35 12.22 6.46
N ASN A 77 -9.39 10.89 6.61
CA ASN A 77 -8.87 10.23 7.82
C ASN A 77 -7.66 9.33 7.58
N HIS A 78 -7.35 8.98 6.32
CA HIS A 78 -6.36 7.93 6.01
C HIS A 78 -5.24 8.37 5.07
N LEU A 79 -5.19 9.63 4.62
CA LEU A 79 -4.07 10.12 3.80
C LEU A 79 -2.73 10.13 4.56
N ASP A 80 -2.77 10.25 5.88
CA ASP A 80 -1.56 10.28 6.69
C ASP A 80 -0.90 8.91 6.84
N ASP A 81 -1.62 7.83 6.50
CA ASP A 81 -1.12 6.46 6.52
C ASP A 81 -0.01 6.24 5.47
N PHE A 82 0.15 7.11 4.46
CA PHE A 82 1.29 7.04 3.53
C PHE A 82 2.61 7.52 4.15
N ARG A 83 2.57 8.39 5.17
CA ARG A 83 3.78 9.02 5.73
C ARG A 83 4.73 8.00 6.36
N PRO A 84 4.27 7.02 7.17
CA PRO A 84 5.14 5.99 7.72
C PRO A 84 5.85 5.17 6.64
N PHE A 85 5.16 4.80 5.56
CA PHE A 85 5.76 4.11 4.42
C PHE A 85 6.88 4.94 3.78
N ILE A 86 6.60 6.20 3.45
CA ILE A 86 7.58 7.11 2.83
C ILE A 86 8.82 7.26 3.73
N ALA A 87 8.61 7.48 5.03
CA ALA A 87 9.68 7.61 6.00
C ALA A 87 10.54 6.34 6.10
N ALA A 88 9.91 5.15 6.04
CA ALA A 88 10.62 3.88 6.07
C ALA A 88 11.48 3.67 4.81
N VAL A 89 10.95 3.95 3.62
CA VAL A 89 11.69 3.84 2.35
C VAL A 89 12.86 4.82 2.32
N ILE A 90 12.66 6.08 2.70
CA ILE A 90 13.73 7.09 2.74
C ILE A 90 14.84 6.64 3.68
N ARG A 91 14.49 6.27 4.93
CA ARG A 91 15.47 5.87 5.95
C ARG A 91 16.29 4.65 5.55
N ARG A 92 15.71 3.74 4.76
CA ARG A 92 16.38 2.48 4.42
C ARG A 92 17.23 2.57 3.16
N TYR A 93 16.87 3.45 2.22
CA TYR A 93 17.44 3.41 0.86
C TYR A 93 17.90 4.76 0.30
N LEU A 94 17.56 5.89 0.93
CA LEU A 94 17.86 7.24 0.42
C LEU A 94 18.62 8.12 1.44
N SER A 95 19.06 7.53 2.55
CA SER A 95 19.93 8.14 3.56
C SER A 95 21.21 7.35 3.70
#